data_AF-A0A0K8U067-F1
#
_entry.id   AF-A0A0K8U067-F1
#
_cell.length_a   1.000
_cell.length_b   1.000
_cell.length_c   1.000
_cell.angle_alpha   90.00
_cell.angle_beta   90.00
_cell.angle_gamma   90.00
#
_symmetry.space_group_name_H-M   'P 1'
#
loop_
_entity.id
_entity.type
_entity.pdbx_description
1 polymer ?
#
loop_
_entity_poly.entity_id
_entity_poly.type
_entity_poly.pdbx_seq_one_letter_code
_entity_poly.pdbx_strand_id
1 'polypeptide(L)'
;MNSEQSIIGARASVMVYDDNLKRWLPSGTSAGLSKVQIYHHQQNNTFRIVGRKLQDHEVVINCSILKGLKYNQATPTFHQWRDSKFVYGLNFSSQHDAEAFARAMVHALDVLSGRLANNPVMGGAMGMGGLPTNGNGFEEDMGYRTMTSEDAAILRQQQQITGQITPSAQTPTSQANQNNIPQSPPTPQGHHRTSR
;
A
#
# COMPACT_ATOMS: atom_id res chain seq x y z
N MET A 1 -16.08 12.35 -29.58
CA MET A 1 -15.26 11.19 -29.16
C MET A 1 -15.19 11.21 -27.64
N ASN A 2 -15.47 10.10 -26.97
CA ASN A 2 -15.40 10.06 -25.50
C ASN A 2 -13.94 10.20 -25.06
N SER A 3 -13.59 11.34 -24.48
CA SER A 3 -12.24 11.65 -23.98
C SER A 3 -11.85 10.87 -22.73
N GLU A 4 -12.76 10.04 -22.20
CA GLU A 4 -12.60 9.28 -20.98
C GLU A 4 -12.53 7.77 -21.27
N GLN A 5 -11.44 7.14 -20.83
CA GLN A 5 -11.16 5.73 -21.06
C GLN A 5 -11.00 4.96 -19.75
N SER A 6 -11.55 3.76 -19.67
CA SER A 6 -11.34 2.87 -18.52
C SER A 6 -9.94 2.27 -18.59
N ILE A 7 -9.11 2.49 -17.57
CA ILE A 7 -7.74 1.95 -17.51
C ILE A 7 -7.69 0.57 -16.83
N ILE A 8 -8.60 0.33 -15.87
CA ILE A 8 -8.71 -0.94 -15.14
C ILE A 8 -10.15 -1.12 -14.67
N GLY A 9 -10.57 -2.37 -14.52
CA GLY A 9 -11.81 -2.74 -13.84
C GLY A 9 -11.57 -3.91 -12.89
N ALA A 10 -12.20 -3.85 -11.73
CA ALA A 10 -12.11 -4.88 -10.70
C ALA A 10 -13.49 -5.09 -10.04
N ARG A 11 -13.65 -6.24 -9.38
CA ARG A 11 -14.85 -6.52 -8.58
C ARG A 11 -14.55 -6.28 -7.10
N ALA A 12 -15.33 -5.41 -6.47
CA ALA A 12 -15.16 -5.09 -5.06
C ALA A 12 -16.48 -4.66 -4.41
N SER A 13 -16.61 -4.89 -3.11
CA SER A 13 -17.62 -4.20 -2.29
C SER A 13 -17.10 -2.81 -1.94
N VAL A 14 -17.89 -1.78 -2.24
CA VAL A 14 -17.55 -0.38 -1.95
C VAL A 14 -18.11 -0.01 -0.58
N MET A 15 -17.25 0.52 0.28
CA MET A 15 -17.55 0.87 1.66
C MET A 15 -17.19 2.33 1.93
N VAL A 16 -17.88 2.95 2.88
CA VAL A 16 -17.55 4.28 3.43
C VAL A 16 -17.41 4.15 4.93
N TYR A 17 -16.39 4.78 5.52
CA TYR A 17 -16.24 4.80 6.98
C TYR A 17 -17.16 5.86 7.59
N ASP A 18 -17.97 5.46 8.57
CA ASP A 18 -18.78 6.36 9.38
C ASP A 18 -18.04 6.70 10.66
N ASP A 19 -17.68 7.98 10.83
CA ASP A 19 -16.92 8.46 11.98
C ASP A 19 -17.74 8.49 13.29
N ASN A 20 -19.07 8.50 13.23
CA ASN A 20 -19.92 8.48 14.42
C ASN A 20 -20.06 7.04 14.94
N LEU A 21 -20.30 6.10 14.02
CA LEU A 21 -20.49 4.68 14.33
C LEU A 21 -19.16 3.92 14.42
N LYS A 22 -18.04 4.56 14.08
CA LYS A 22 -16.68 3.98 14.06
C LYS A 22 -16.59 2.67 13.29
N ARG A 23 -17.34 2.56 12.19
CA ARG A 23 -17.42 1.33 11.40
C ARG A 23 -17.54 1.61 9.91
N TRP A 24 -17.20 0.60 9.11
CA TRP A 24 -17.43 0.60 7.68
C TRP A 24 -18.91 0.31 7.37
N LEU A 25 -19.49 1.12 6.50
CA LEU A 25 -20.84 0.95 5.96
C LEU A 25 -20.75 0.63 4.46
N PRO A 26 -21.63 -0.23 3.92
CA PRO A 26 -21.74 -0.40 2.48
C PRO A 26 -22.14 0.93 1.84
N SER A 27 -21.50 1.27 0.72
CA SER A 27 -21.90 2.42 -0.08
C SER A 27 -23.11 2.06 -0.96
N GLY A 28 -24.02 3.02 -1.11
CA GLY A 28 -25.28 2.87 -1.85
C GLY A 28 -26.43 2.35 -1.00
N THR A 29 -27.52 1.96 -1.67
CA THR A 29 -28.74 1.46 -1.02
C THR A 29 -28.62 0.03 -0.48
N SER A 30 -27.64 -0.73 -0.96
CA SER A 30 -27.46 -2.16 -0.64
C SER A 30 -25.99 -2.57 -0.45
N ALA A 31 -25.78 -3.65 0.30
CA ALA A 31 -24.50 -4.34 0.33
C ALA A 31 -24.31 -5.22 -0.92
N GLY A 32 -23.06 -5.43 -1.35
CA GLY A 32 -22.76 -6.33 -2.45
C GLY A 32 -21.65 -5.84 -3.38
N LEU A 33 -21.31 -6.69 -4.33
CA LEU A 33 -20.24 -6.45 -5.29
C LEU A 33 -20.61 -5.37 -6.30
N SER A 34 -19.60 -4.58 -6.65
CA SER A 34 -19.65 -3.55 -7.67
C SER A 34 -18.56 -3.81 -8.70
N LYS A 35 -18.82 -3.42 -9.95
CA LYS A 35 -17.76 -3.20 -10.94
C LYS A 35 -17.15 -1.84 -10.66
N VAL A 36 -15.90 -1.81 -10.20
CA VAL A 36 -15.17 -0.59 -9.86
C VAL A 36 -14.09 -0.37 -10.92
N GLN A 37 -14.06 0.82 -11.49
CA GLN A 37 -13.18 1.18 -12.59
C GLN A 37 -12.46 2.48 -12.31
N ILE A 38 -11.21 2.56 -12.74
CA ILE A 38 -10.50 3.84 -12.85
C ILE A 38 -10.65 4.32 -14.28
N TYR A 39 -11.04 5.58 -14.42
CA TYR A 39 -11.16 6.27 -15.70
C TYR A 39 -10.10 7.37 -15.81
N HIS A 40 -9.53 7.53 -17.01
CA HIS A 40 -8.64 8.62 -17.37
C HIS A 40 -9.28 9.50 -18.43
N HIS A 41 -9.44 10.78 -18.13
CA HIS A 41 -9.86 11.80 -19.09
C HIS A 41 -8.63 12.45 -19.70
N GLN A 42 -8.23 12.00 -20.89
CA GLN A 42 -6.92 12.34 -21.48
C GLN A 42 -6.72 13.84 -21.72
N GLN A 43 -7.74 14.54 -22.23
CA GLN A 43 -7.63 15.97 -22.56
C GLN A 43 -7.44 16.86 -21.32
N ASN A 44 -8.02 16.48 -20.18
CA ASN A 44 -7.95 17.23 -18.93
C ASN A 44 -6.87 16.67 -18.01
N ASN A 45 -6.25 15.55 -18.40
CA ASN A 45 -5.37 14.73 -17.60
C ASN A 45 -5.87 14.46 -16.17
N THR A 46 -7.18 14.17 -16.04
CA THR A 46 -7.80 13.85 -14.74
C THR A 46 -8.13 12.38 -14.64
N PHE A 47 -8.08 11.84 -13.42
CA PHE A 47 -8.50 10.47 -13.15
C PHE A 47 -9.66 10.44 -12.15
N ARG A 48 -10.52 9.45 -12.26
CA ARG A 48 -11.58 9.18 -11.27
C ARG A 48 -11.87 7.71 -11.12
N ILE A 49 -12.37 7.33 -9.96
CA ILE A 49 -12.87 6.00 -9.62
C ILE A 49 -14.38 6.05 -9.73
N VAL A 50 -14.95 5.15 -10.52
CA VAL A 50 -16.40 4.97 -10.62
C VAL A 50 -16.73 3.51 -10.30
N GLY A 51 -17.67 3.31 -9.38
CA GLY A 51 -18.15 1.98 -9.01
C GLY A 51 -19.65 1.89 -9.20
N ARG A 52 -20.08 0.86 -9.92
CA ARG A 52 -21.50 0.54 -10.12
C ARG A 52 -21.82 -0.84 -9.58
N LYS A 53 -22.91 -0.98 -8.82
CA LYS A 53 -23.40 -2.29 -8.37
C LYS A 53 -23.59 -3.22 -9.56
N LEU A 54 -23.33 -4.51 -9.35
CA LEU A 54 -23.52 -5.52 -10.40
C LEU A 54 -25.01 -5.81 -10.67
N GLN A 55 -25.88 -5.64 -9.68
CA GLN A 55 -27.29 -6.05 -9.75
C GLN A 55 -28.19 -5.03 -10.48
N ASP A 56 -28.00 -3.74 -10.22
CA ASP A 56 -28.93 -2.65 -10.61
C ASP A 56 -28.19 -1.45 -11.22
N HIS A 57 -26.86 -1.56 -11.36
CA HIS A 57 -25.99 -0.50 -11.86
C HIS A 57 -26.03 0.82 -11.08
N GLU A 58 -26.48 0.79 -9.81
CA GLU A 58 -26.43 1.94 -8.89
C GLU A 58 -25.00 2.46 -8.81
N VAL A 59 -24.82 3.78 -8.98
CA VAL A 59 -23.51 4.43 -8.81
C VAL A 59 -23.25 4.58 -7.32
N VAL A 60 -22.31 3.80 -6.79
CA VAL A 60 -21.98 3.76 -5.36
C VAL A 60 -20.68 4.46 -5.03
N ILE A 61 -19.89 4.83 -6.03
CA ILE A 61 -18.76 5.74 -5.89
C ILE A 61 -18.51 6.46 -7.21
N ASN A 62 -18.23 7.76 -7.10
CA ASN A 62 -17.74 8.61 -8.19
C ASN A 62 -16.76 9.61 -7.55
N CYS A 63 -15.50 9.22 -7.45
CA CYS A 63 -14.48 9.93 -6.69
C CYS A 63 -13.33 10.35 -7.61
N SER A 64 -12.98 11.65 -7.61
CA SER A 64 -11.78 12.13 -8.29
C SER A 64 -10.52 11.58 -7.62
N ILE A 65 -9.52 11.19 -8.42
CA ILE A 65 -8.18 10.88 -7.94
C ILE A 65 -7.37 12.17 -8.06
N LEU A 66 -7.01 12.76 -6.93
CA LEU A 66 -6.26 14.01 -6.87
C LEU A 66 -4.76 13.74 -6.68
N LYS A 67 -3.93 14.66 -7.14
CA LYS A 67 -2.48 14.64 -6.84
C LYS A 67 -2.28 14.58 -5.32
N GLY A 68 -1.42 13.67 -4.88
CA GLY A 68 -1.12 13.50 -3.45
C GLY A 68 -2.18 12.70 -2.67
N LEU A 69 -3.20 12.14 -3.33
CA LEU A 69 -4.10 11.17 -2.71
C LEU A 69 -3.27 10.02 -2.11
N LYS A 70 -3.55 9.72 -0.84
CA LYS A 70 -2.89 8.63 -0.11
C LYS A 70 -3.71 7.36 -0.23
N TYR A 71 -3.25 6.46 -1.09
CA TYR A 71 -3.82 5.13 -1.24
C TYR A 71 -3.16 4.16 -0.27
N ASN A 72 -3.95 3.52 0.59
CA ASN A 72 -3.45 2.58 1.59
C ASN A 72 -3.96 1.17 1.30
N GLN A 73 -3.05 0.22 1.11
CA GLN A 73 -3.35 -1.21 0.99
C GLN A 73 -3.35 -1.83 2.39
N ALA A 74 -4.47 -1.69 3.12
CA ALA A 74 -4.56 -2.09 4.52
C ALA A 74 -4.47 -3.62 4.71
N THR A 75 -5.00 -4.39 3.76
CA THR A 75 -4.81 -5.84 3.64
C THR A 75 -4.66 -6.21 2.16
N PRO A 76 -4.31 -7.47 1.81
CA PRO A 76 -4.19 -7.91 0.41
C PRO A 76 -5.47 -7.77 -0.43
N THR A 77 -6.63 -7.61 0.19
CA THR A 77 -7.92 -7.43 -0.51
C THR A 77 -8.71 -6.23 -0.02
N PHE A 78 -8.21 -5.47 0.96
CA PHE A 78 -8.89 -4.29 1.48
C PHE A 78 -8.01 -3.05 1.37
N HIS A 79 -8.36 -2.16 0.44
CA HIS A 79 -7.65 -0.92 0.20
C HIS A 79 -8.54 0.28 0.51
N GLN A 80 -7.94 1.38 0.98
CA GLN A 80 -8.68 2.56 1.43
C GLN A 80 -7.97 3.86 1.10
N TRP A 81 -8.74 4.94 1.00
CA TRP A 81 -8.23 6.31 0.86
C TRP A 81 -9.27 7.29 1.40
N ARG A 82 -8.88 8.57 1.50
CA ARG A 82 -9.73 9.65 2.01
C ARG A 82 -9.81 10.78 0.99
N ASP A 83 -10.99 11.35 0.83
CA ASP A 83 -11.20 12.67 0.22
C ASP A 83 -11.70 13.69 1.26
N SER A 84 -12.19 14.85 0.81
CA SER A 84 -12.68 15.90 1.73
C SER A 84 -13.97 15.53 2.47
N LYS A 85 -14.70 14.51 2.03
CA LYS A 85 -16.03 14.14 2.55
C LYS A 85 -16.05 12.76 3.19
N PHE A 86 -15.33 11.80 2.63
CA PHE A 86 -15.47 10.39 2.95
C PHE A 86 -14.11 9.71 3.06
N VAL A 87 -14.09 8.63 3.85
CA VAL A 87 -13.06 7.59 3.75
C VAL A 87 -13.67 6.42 3.01
N TYR A 88 -13.12 6.12 1.83
CA TYR A 88 -13.58 5.00 1.02
C TYR A 88 -12.76 3.76 1.34
N GLY A 89 -13.42 2.61 1.25
CA GLY A 89 -12.80 1.29 1.33
C GLY A 89 -13.30 0.43 0.17
N LEU A 90 -12.39 -0.32 -0.44
CA LEU A 90 -12.70 -1.35 -1.43
C LEU A 90 -12.30 -2.70 -0.85
N ASN A 91 -13.28 -3.58 -0.68
CA ASN A 91 -13.05 -4.99 -0.37
C ASN A 91 -13.15 -5.81 -1.65
N PHE A 92 -12.01 -6.11 -2.27
CA PHE A 92 -11.90 -6.79 -3.55
C PHE A 92 -12.31 -8.26 -3.45
N SER A 93 -12.91 -8.80 -4.52
CA SER A 93 -13.30 -10.21 -4.56
C SER A 93 -12.12 -11.17 -4.69
N SER A 94 -10.94 -10.67 -5.07
CA SER A 94 -9.70 -11.44 -5.17
C SER A 94 -8.48 -10.57 -4.89
N GLN A 95 -7.39 -11.17 -4.43
CA GLN A 95 -6.09 -10.50 -4.27
C GLN A 95 -5.55 -10.01 -5.63
N HIS A 96 -5.71 -10.81 -6.68
CA HIS A 96 -5.28 -10.44 -8.03
C HIS A 96 -5.94 -9.14 -8.52
N ASP A 97 -7.25 -9.00 -8.33
CA ASP A 97 -7.98 -7.76 -8.65
C ASP A 97 -7.46 -6.58 -7.84
N ALA A 98 -7.20 -6.79 -6.55
CA ALA A 98 -6.68 -5.76 -5.65
C ALA A 98 -5.30 -5.26 -6.11
N GLU A 99 -4.38 -6.16 -6.42
CA GLU A 99 -3.03 -5.86 -6.90
C GLU A 99 -3.05 -5.14 -8.26
N ALA A 100 -3.88 -5.61 -9.20
CA ALA A 100 -4.05 -4.95 -10.50
C ALA A 100 -4.61 -3.53 -10.34
N PHE A 101 -5.61 -3.35 -9.47
CA PHE A 101 -6.18 -2.03 -9.18
C PHE A 101 -5.18 -1.10 -8.50
N ALA A 102 -4.37 -1.62 -7.56
CA ALA A 102 -3.32 -0.85 -6.89
C ALA A 102 -2.25 -0.36 -7.88
N ARG A 103 -1.80 -1.20 -8.82
CA ARG A 103 -0.85 -0.78 -9.87
C ARG A 103 -1.40 0.35 -10.74
N ALA A 104 -2.67 0.25 -11.15
CA ALA A 104 -3.33 1.30 -11.92
C ALA A 104 -3.50 2.60 -11.12
N MET A 105 -3.76 2.51 -9.82
CA MET A 105 -3.84 3.66 -8.92
C MET A 105 -2.47 4.37 -8.81
N VAL A 106 -1.39 3.62 -8.56
CA VAL A 106 -0.03 4.18 -8.49
C VAL A 106 0.33 4.88 -9.80
N HIS A 107 0.06 4.24 -10.93
CA HIS A 107 0.27 4.85 -12.24
C HIS A 107 -0.49 6.17 -12.41
N ALA A 108 -1.78 6.21 -12.04
CA ALA A 108 -2.57 7.45 -12.09
C ALA A 108 -1.95 8.56 -11.22
N LEU A 109 -1.48 8.23 -10.01
CA LEU A 109 -0.84 9.18 -9.11
C LEU A 109 0.51 9.68 -9.64
N ASP A 110 1.29 8.82 -10.30
CA ASP A 110 2.56 9.19 -10.91
C ASP A 110 2.37 10.09 -12.14
N VAL A 111 1.34 9.84 -12.96
CA VAL A 111 0.95 10.75 -14.05
C VAL A 111 0.52 12.11 -13.49
N LEU A 112 -0.35 12.13 -12.47
CA LEU A 112 -0.85 13.37 -11.85
C LEU A 112 0.26 14.15 -11.13
N SER A 113 1.29 13.48 -10.62
CA SER A 113 2.42 14.14 -9.97
C SER A 113 3.45 14.70 -10.95
N GLY A 114 3.33 14.38 -12.25
CA GLY A 114 4.29 14.75 -13.28
C GLY A 114 5.53 13.85 -13.32
N ARG A 115 5.58 12.79 -12.51
CA ARG A 115 6.71 11.83 -12.49
C ARG A 115 6.84 11.03 -13.77
N LEU A 116 5.72 10.82 -14.47
CA LEU A 116 5.68 10.15 -15.78
C LEU A 116 5.53 11.13 -16.95
N ALA A 117 5.50 12.45 -16.70
CA ALA A 117 5.36 13.47 -17.76
C ALA A 117 6.65 13.69 -18.58
N ASN A 118 7.76 13.03 -18.21
CA ASN A 118 9.06 13.13 -18.89
C ASN A 118 9.40 11.90 -19.74
N ASN A 119 8.49 11.44 -20.59
CA ASN A 119 8.93 10.63 -21.73
C ASN A 119 8.13 10.96 -22.99
N PRO A 120 8.53 11.98 -23.77
CA PRO A 120 8.20 11.96 -25.17
C PRO A 120 9.01 10.80 -25.77
N VAL A 121 8.31 9.81 -26.30
CA VAL A 121 8.87 8.88 -27.29
C VAL A 121 9.30 9.70 -28.50
N MET A 122 10.49 10.29 -28.44
CA MET A 122 11.19 10.81 -29.60
C MET A 122 11.87 9.61 -30.25
N GLY A 123 11.41 9.27 -31.45
CA GLY A 123 12.07 8.28 -32.27
C GLY A 123 13.48 8.73 -32.68
N GLY A 124 14.37 7.76 -32.82
CA GLY A 124 15.47 7.81 -33.78
C GLY A 124 16.86 8.15 -33.24
N ALA A 125 17.83 7.34 -33.70
CA ALA A 125 19.29 7.48 -33.68
C ALA A 125 19.99 7.18 -32.33
N MET A 126 20.66 6.03 -32.19
CA MET A 126 22.03 5.74 -32.68
C MET A 126 23.09 6.66 -32.04
N GLY A 127 23.95 6.11 -31.18
CA GLY A 127 25.13 6.84 -30.68
C GLY A 127 25.88 6.17 -29.53
N MET A 128 26.73 5.20 -29.86
CA MET A 128 27.83 4.73 -29.01
C MET A 128 28.88 5.83 -28.79
N GLY A 129 29.38 5.96 -27.55
CA GLY A 129 30.76 6.35 -27.24
C GLY A 129 31.10 7.85 -27.13
N GLY A 130 31.87 8.20 -26.08
CA GLY A 130 32.77 9.36 -26.08
C GLY A 130 32.70 10.29 -24.86
N LEU A 131 33.58 10.07 -23.86
CA LEU A 131 34.30 11.16 -23.17
C LEU A 131 35.49 11.59 -24.06
N PRO A 132 36.06 12.82 -24.00
CA PRO A 132 36.45 13.49 -22.74
C PRO A 132 36.42 15.06 -22.69
N THR A 133 36.68 15.58 -21.47
CA THR A 133 37.32 16.89 -21.09
C THR A 133 36.68 18.23 -21.48
N ASN A 134 36.30 19.06 -20.49
CA ASN A 134 37.13 20.18 -20.00
C ASN A 134 36.54 20.78 -18.71
N GLY A 135 37.42 21.22 -17.81
CA GLY A 135 37.12 21.47 -16.39
C GLY A 135 36.31 22.73 -16.05
N ASN A 136 35.69 22.67 -14.87
CA ASN A 136 35.64 23.76 -13.88
C ASN A 136 35.21 23.16 -12.54
N GLY A 137 36.13 23.17 -11.58
CA GLY A 137 35.95 22.58 -10.26
C GLY A 137 35.12 23.45 -9.33
N PHE A 138 34.17 22.82 -8.67
CA PHE A 138 33.62 23.20 -7.37
C PHE A 138 33.34 21.88 -6.61
N GLU A 139 34.36 21.37 -5.93
CA GLU A 139 34.25 20.25 -4.99
C GLU A 139 33.61 20.76 -3.69
N GLU A 140 32.32 20.49 -3.50
CA GLU A 140 31.72 20.42 -2.17
C GLU A 140 31.44 18.96 -1.84
N ASP A 141 32.40 18.43 -1.09
CA ASP A 141 32.38 17.29 -0.20
C ASP A 141 30.98 16.92 0.34
N MET A 142 30.35 15.91 -0.26
CA MET A 142 29.23 15.21 0.36
C MET A 142 29.32 13.69 0.12
N GLY A 143 30.23 13.05 0.87
CA GLY A 143 29.80 11.97 1.75
C GLY A 143 29.86 10.51 1.29
N TYR A 144 30.55 10.14 0.21
CA TYR A 144 30.87 8.72 -0.06
C TYR A 144 32.26 8.54 -0.67
N ARG A 145 33.32 8.72 0.13
CA ARG A 145 34.62 8.13 -0.21
C ARG A 145 34.53 6.62 0.01
N THR A 146 34.66 5.84 -1.06
CA THR A 146 34.88 4.39 -0.98
C THR A 146 36.18 4.14 -0.21
N MET A 147 36.10 3.36 0.88
CA MET A 147 37.25 3.00 1.74
C MET A 147 38.44 2.52 0.92
N THR A 148 39.60 3.11 1.14
CA THR A 148 40.85 2.65 0.50
C THR A 148 41.44 1.47 1.24
N SER A 149 42.31 0.71 0.57
CA SER A 149 43.03 -0.43 1.14
C SER A 149 43.86 -0.07 2.37
N GLU A 150 44.31 1.19 2.45
CA GLU A 150 45.10 1.72 3.57
C GLU A 150 44.22 1.99 4.80
N ASP A 151 43.01 2.53 4.60
CA ASP A 151 42.05 2.76 5.69
C ASP A 151 41.57 1.44 6.33
N ALA A 152 41.40 0.39 5.51
CA ALA A 152 41.06 -0.95 5.98
C ALA A 152 42.18 -1.59 6.82
N ALA A 153 43.45 -1.27 6.53
CA ALA A 153 44.60 -1.77 7.30
C ALA A 153 44.71 -1.08 8.66
N ILE A 154 44.44 0.23 8.74
CA ILE A 154 44.49 1.01 9.98
C ILE A 154 43.41 0.55 10.98
N LEU A 155 42.18 0.29 10.52
CA LEU A 155 41.10 -0.25 11.37
C LEU A 155 41.43 -1.65 11.92
N ARG A 156 42.12 -2.48 11.13
CA ARG A 156 42.55 -3.81 11.57
C ARG A 156 43.66 -3.76 12.62
N GLN A 157 44.53 -2.75 12.58
CA GLN A 157 45.57 -2.57 13.59
C GLN A 157 44.99 -2.11 14.94
N GLN A 158 43.90 -1.36 14.95
CA GLN A 158 43.28 -0.86 16.19
C GLN A 158 42.52 -1.96 16.97
N GLN A 159 42.05 -3.03 16.32
CA GLN A 159 41.40 -4.15 16.99
C GLN A 159 42.36 -5.12 17.72
N GLN A 160 43.68 -4.99 17.53
CA GLN A 160 44.64 -5.88 18.19
C GLN A 160 45.20 -5.32 19.51
N ILE A 161 44.91 -4.07 19.87
CA ILE A 161 45.54 -3.40 21.03
C ILE A 161 44.62 -3.34 22.27
N THR A 162 43.32 -3.65 22.16
CA THR A 162 42.41 -3.72 23.32
C THR A 162 42.04 -5.17 23.63
N GLY A 163 42.97 -5.88 24.26
CA GLY A 163 42.67 -7.09 25.01
C GLY A 163 41.99 -6.77 26.34
N GLN A 164 41.10 -7.68 26.76
CA GLN A 164 40.45 -7.78 28.07
C GLN A 164 39.31 -6.81 28.37
N ILE A 165 38.07 -7.28 28.17
CA ILE A 165 37.08 -7.50 29.24
C ILE A 165 35.90 -8.32 28.69
N THR A 166 35.64 -9.47 29.30
CA THR A 166 34.44 -10.31 29.07
C THR A 166 33.30 -9.85 29.98
N PRO A 167 32.08 -9.71 29.44
CA PRO A 167 30.89 -10.03 30.21
C PRO A 167 30.16 -11.23 29.61
N SER A 168 29.82 -12.15 30.50
CA SER A 168 29.16 -13.44 30.33
C SER A 168 27.89 -13.35 29.49
N ALA A 169 27.77 -14.22 28.49
CA ALA A 169 26.51 -14.48 27.80
C ALA A 169 25.56 -15.23 28.74
N GLN A 170 24.47 -14.57 29.15
CA GLN A 170 23.31 -15.24 29.75
C GLN A 170 22.43 -15.79 28.64
N THR A 171 22.16 -17.08 28.72
CA THR A 171 21.17 -17.81 27.91
C THR A 171 19.75 -17.33 28.26
N PRO A 172 18.86 -17.10 27.28
CA PRO A 172 17.44 -16.94 27.55
C PRO A 172 16.88 -18.33 27.91
N THR A 173 16.48 -18.50 29.17
CA THR A 173 15.68 -19.65 29.60
C THR A 173 14.23 -19.43 29.18
N SER A 174 13.76 -20.23 28.23
CA SER A 174 12.34 -20.33 27.87
C SER A 174 11.61 -21.11 28.95
N GLN A 175 11.05 -20.42 29.95
CA GLN A 175 10.04 -21.02 30.83
C GLN A 175 8.64 -20.82 30.23
N ALA A 176 8.05 -21.93 29.83
CA ALA A 176 6.65 -22.05 29.45
C ALA A 176 5.78 -21.76 30.69
N ASN A 177 5.05 -20.65 30.66
CA ASN A 177 4.06 -20.34 31.68
C ASN A 177 2.72 -20.98 31.26
N GLN A 178 2.46 -22.17 31.80
CA GLN A 178 1.13 -22.78 31.78
C GLN A 178 0.22 -22.11 32.81
N ASN A 179 -1.07 -22.07 32.48
CA ASN A 179 -2.23 -21.84 33.35
C ASN A 179 -2.60 -20.38 33.64
N ASN A 180 -3.50 -19.83 32.82
CA ASN A 180 -4.73 -19.25 33.35
C ASN A 180 -5.84 -19.16 32.28
N ILE A 181 -6.78 -20.11 32.28
CA ILE A 181 -8.04 -20.01 31.54
C ILE A 181 -9.16 -20.03 32.58
N PRO A 182 -9.96 -18.96 32.72
CA PRO A 182 -11.17 -19.01 33.52
C PRO A 182 -12.22 -19.88 32.82
N GLN A 183 -12.62 -20.99 33.45
CA GLN A 183 -13.72 -21.84 33.01
C GLN A 183 -15.08 -21.15 33.25
N SER A 184 -15.95 -21.16 32.24
CA SER A 184 -17.36 -20.80 32.36
C SER A 184 -18.14 -21.85 33.16
N PRO A 185 -19.12 -21.47 33.99
CA PRO A 185 -19.93 -22.43 34.76
C PRO A 185 -20.92 -23.19 33.85
N PRO A 186 -21.19 -24.48 34.10
CA PRO A 186 -22.20 -25.23 33.36
C PRO A 186 -23.63 -24.85 33.78
N THR A 187 -24.51 -24.71 32.79
CA THR A 187 -25.97 -24.56 32.92
C THR A 187 -26.62 -25.81 33.55
N PRO A 188 -27.58 -25.67 34.48
CA PRO A 188 -28.34 -26.82 34.98
C PRO A 188 -29.38 -27.29 33.94
N GLN A 189 -29.24 -28.54 33.47
CA GLN A 189 -30.26 -29.21 32.66
C GLN A 189 -31.41 -29.70 33.56
N GLY A 190 -32.62 -29.39 33.08
CA GLY A 190 -33.87 -29.54 33.81
C GLY A 190 -34.29 -30.97 34.13
N HIS A 191 -34.96 -31.05 35.28
CA HIS A 191 -35.72 -32.19 35.79
C HIS A 191 -36.73 -32.71 34.76
N HIS A 192 -36.62 -33.99 34.41
CA HIS A 192 -37.74 -34.76 33.86
C HIS A 192 -38.24 -35.73 34.92
N ARG A 193 -39.39 -35.34 35.45
CA ARG A 193 -40.36 -36.11 36.20
C ARG A 193 -40.85 -37.28 35.33
N THR A 194 -40.77 -38.52 35.79
CA THR A 194 -41.84 -39.49 35.50
C THR A 194 -42.00 -40.48 36.64
N SER A 195 -43.27 -40.65 36.99
CA SER A 195 -43.85 -41.50 38.01
C SER A 195 -43.96 -42.94 37.52
N ARG A 196 -43.71 -43.90 38.41
CA ARG A 196 -44.62 -44.96 38.89
C ARG A 196 -43.85 -46.24 39.20
#